data_AF-A0A3R8R354-F1
#
_entry.id   AF-A0A3R8R354-F1
#
_cell.length_a   1.000
_cell.length_b   1.000
_cell.length_c   1.000
_cell.angle_alpha   90.00
_cell.angle_beta   90.00
_cell.angle_gamma   90.00
#
_symmetry.space_group_name_H-M   'P 1'
#
loop_
_entity.id
_entity.type
_entity.pdbx_description
1 polymer ?
#
loop_
_entity_poly.entity_id
_entity_poly.type
_entity_poly.pdbx_seq_one_letter_code
_entity_poly.pdbx_strand_id
1 'polypeptide(L)'
;MNMKINNIIKQKSFDFAVRIVKLNQYLTNDKKEFVLSKQILRSGTSVGAMIRESEHAQSKADFIHKLSVAQKEINETIYWLELFSRH
;
A
#
# COMPACT_ATOMS: atom_id res chain seq x y z
N MET A 1 0.50 31.74 -10.22
CA MET A 1 1.57 30.74 -10.08
C MET A 1 1.03 29.56 -9.28
N ASN A 2 0.37 28.61 -9.95
CA ASN A 2 -0.22 27.44 -9.29
C ASN A 2 0.85 26.37 -9.12
N MET A 3 1.55 26.43 -7.99
CA MET A 3 2.42 25.35 -7.56
C MET A 3 1.49 24.14 -7.31
N LYS A 4 1.49 23.15 -8.22
CA LYS A 4 0.90 21.84 -7.93
C LYS A 4 1.54 21.37 -6.64
N ILE A 5 0.79 21.34 -5.54
CA ILE A 5 1.25 20.69 -4.31
C ILE A 5 1.41 19.22 -4.69
N ASN A 6 2.64 18.81 -5.00
CA ASN A 6 2.97 17.41 -5.21
C ASN A 6 2.70 16.71 -3.89
N ASN A 7 1.59 15.99 -3.80
CA ASN A 7 1.28 15.16 -2.65
C ASN A 7 2.29 14.01 -2.62
N ILE A 8 3.38 14.20 -1.86
CA ILE A 8 4.52 13.28 -1.78
C ILE A 8 4.04 11.88 -1.37
N ILE A 9 3.07 11.81 -0.46
CA ILE A 9 2.52 10.54 0.04
C ILE A 9 1.76 9.81 -1.08
N LYS A 10 0.98 10.53 -1.90
CA LYS A 10 0.31 9.94 -3.07
C LYS A 10 1.31 9.29 -4.03
N GLN A 11 2.34 10.04 -4.44
CA GLN A 11 3.34 9.51 -5.38
C GLN A 11 4.08 8.30 -4.79
N LYS A 12 4.60 8.42 -3.56
CA LYS A 12 5.31 7.33 -2.90
C LYS A 12 4.45 6.09 -2.69
N SER A 13 3.18 6.26 -2.34
CA SER A 13 2.26 5.13 -2.14
C SER A 13 1.90 4.41 -3.44
N PHE A 14 1.81 5.14 -4.55
CA PHE A 14 1.63 4.54 -5.88
C PHE A 14 2.87 3.76 -6.32
N ASP A 15 4.05 4.37 -6.20
CA ASP A 15 5.32 3.71 -6.53
C ASP A 15 5.54 2.47 -5.64
N PHE A 16 5.14 2.54 -4.37
CA PHE A 16 5.13 1.41 -3.46
C PHE A 16 4.19 0.30 -3.91
N ALA A 17 2.95 0.61 -4.31
CA ALA A 17 2.01 -0.38 -4.84
C ALA A 17 2.57 -1.09 -6.09
N VAL A 18 3.25 -0.37 -6.99
CA VAL A 18 3.95 -0.97 -8.14
C VAL A 18 5.03 -1.96 -7.69
N ARG A 19 5.80 -1.63 -6.65
CA ARG A 19 6.80 -2.55 -6.08
C ARG A 19 6.16 -3.78 -5.46
N ILE A 20 5.02 -3.64 -4.77
CA ILE A 20 4.28 -4.76 -4.19
C ILE A 20 3.76 -5.70 -5.27
N VAL A 21 3.24 -5.18 -6.39
CA VAL A 21 2.83 -6.01 -7.54
C VAL A 21 4.01 -6.80 -8.10
N LYS A 22 5.17 -6.16 -8.26
CA LYS A 22 6.40 -6.84 -8.72
C LYS A 22 6.87 -7.92 -7.74
N LEU A 23 6.81 -7.63 -6.43
CA LEU A 23 7.13 -8.61 -5.40
C LEU A 23 6.18 -9.82 -5.47
N ASN A 24 4.87 -9.59 -5.58
CA ASN A 24 3.90 -10.67 -5.75
C ASN A 24 4.19 -11.51 -7.00
N GLN A 25 4.50 -10.87 -8.15
CA GLN A 25 4.86 -11.59 -9.37
C GLN A 25 6.09 -12.50 -9.16
N TYR A 26 7.13 -11.99 -8.48
CA TYR A 26 8.31 -12.80 -8.14
C TYR A 26 7.96 -13.97 -7.19
N LEU A 27 7.16 -13.71 -6.16
CA LEU A 27 6.73 -14.75 -5.22
C LEU A 27 5.93 -15.85 -5.93
N THR A 28 5.02 -15.50 -6.84
CA THR A 28 4.19 -16.48 -7.54
C THR A 28 4.92 -17.19 -8.67
N ASN A 29 5.74 -16.48 -9.44
CA ASN A 29 6.35 -17.02 -10.66
C ASN A 29 7.62 -17.81 -10.35
N ASP A 30 8.47 -17.28 -9.48
CA ASP A 30 9.79 -17.83 -9.18
C ASP A 30 9.76 -18.69 -7.93
N LYS A 31 9.10 -18.22 -6.87
CA LYS A 31 9.05 -18.93 -5.57
C LYS A 31 7.89 -19.90 -5.43
N LYS A 32 6.92 -19.85 -6.34
CA LYS A 32 5.68 -20.66 -6.29
C LYS A 32 4.95 -20.51 -4.95
N GLU A 33 4.98 -19.31 -4.38
CA GLU A 33 4.27 -18.96 -3.16
C GLU A 33 2.95 -18.25 -3.52
N PHE A 34 1.81 -18.80 -3.05
CA PHE A 34 0.47 -18.41 -3.52
C PHE A 34 -0.48 -18.00 -2.41
N VAL A 35 -0.07 -18.09 -1.15
CA VAL A 35 -0.89 -17.83 0.03
C VAL A 35 -0.52 -16.48 0.63
N LEU A 36 0.74 -16.31 1.05
CA LEU A 36 1.23 -15.08 1.66
C LEU A 36 1.39 -13.94 0.64
N SER A 37 1.69 -14.28 -0.62
CA SER A 37 1.82 -13.37 -1.76
C SER A 37 0.52 -12.61 -2.00
N LYS A 38 -0.63 -13.28 -1.87
CA LYS A 38 -1.94 -12.64 -1.92
C LYS A 38 -2.19 -11.69 -0.75
N GLN A 39 -1.74 -12.04 0.45
CA GLN A 39 -1.90 -11.18 1.64
C GLN A 39 -1.10 -9.89 1.52
N ILE A 40 0.18 -10.00 1.12
CA ILE A 40 1.03 -8.83 0.91
C ILE A 40 0.59 -8.00 -0.30
N LEU A 41 0.08 -8.62 -1.37
CA LEU A 41 -0.47 -7.91 -2.52
C LEU A 41 -1.66 -7.04 -2.11
N ARG A 42 -2.62 -7.63 -1.37
CA ARG A 42 -3.81 -6.93 -0.89
C ARG A 42 -3.42 -5.77 0.01
N SER A 43 -2.71 -6.04 1.11
CA SER A 43 -2.35 -5.02 2.09
C SER A 43 -1.47 -3.92 1.49
N GLY A 44 -0.44 -4.28 0.71
CA GLY A 44 0.49 -3.31 0.15
C GLY A 44 -0.11 -2.41 -0.93
N THR A 45 -1.08 -2.89 -1.71
CA THR A 45 -1.77 -2.05 -2.72
C THR A 45 -2.88 -1.20 -2.11
N SER A 46 -3.54 -1.67 -1.04
CA SER A 46 -4.57 -0.91 -0.31
C SER A 46 -4.04 0.41 0.28
N VAL A 47 -2.76 0.51 0.63
CA VAL A 47 -2.14 1.76 1.14
C VAL A 47 -2.36 2.92 0.17
N GLY A 48 -1.99 2.74 -1.10
CA GLY A 48 -2.16 3.77 -2.13
C GLY A 48 -3.63 4.03 -2.48
N ALA A 49 -4.46 2.99 -2.45
CA ALA A 49 -5.91 3.13 -2.66
C ALA A 49 -6.54 4.03 -1.59
N MET A 50 -6.23 3.80 -0.32
CA MET A 50 -6.79 4.59 0.80
C MET A 50 -6.29 6.03 0.84
N ILE A 51 -5.02 6.24 0.48
CA ILE A 51 -4.49 7.60 0.29
C ILE A 51 -5.24 8.32 -0.83
N ARG A 52 -5.56 7.65 -1.95
CA ARG A 52 -6.33 8.24 -3.04
C ARG A 52 -7.78 8.55 -2.67
N GLU A 53 -8.41 7.69 -1.89
CA GLU A 53 -9.76 7.93 -1.38
C GLU A 53 -9.81 9.10 -0.39
N SER A 54 -8.72 9.32 0.37
CA SER A 54 -8.65 10.44 1.30
C SER A 54 -8.68 11.79 0.57
N GLU A 55 -8.17 11.87 -0.67
CA GLU A 55 -8.27 13.09 -1.50
C GLU A 55 -9.72 13.49 -1.81
N HIS A 56 -10.64 12.53 -1.75
CA HIS A 56 -12.07 12.72 -2.00
C HIS A 56 -12.88 12.64 -0.69
N ALA A 57 -12.25 12.88 0.45
CA ALA A 57 -12.91 12.80 1.74
C ALA A 57 -14.01 13.86 1.88
N GLN A 58 -15.16 13.47 2.45
CA GLN A 58 -16.31 14.36 2.63
C GLN A 58 -16.20 15.23 3.88
N SER A 59 -15.26 14.92 4.78
CA SER A 59 -14.99 15.68 6.00
C SER A 59 -13.55 15.46 6.48
N LYS A 60 -13.10 16.29 7.43
CA LYS A 60 -11.80 16.08 8.09
C LYS A 60 -11.74 14.75 8.85
N ALA A 61 -12.84 14.31 9.46
CA ALA A 61 -12.91 13.03 10.14
C ALA A 61 -12.76 11.85 9.16
N ASP A 62 -13.45 11.92 8.01
CA ASP A 62 -13.32 10.93 6.94
C ASP A 62 -11.89 10.89 6.36
N PHE A 63 -11.28 12.06 6.16
CA PHE A 63 -9.88 12.15 5.73
C PHE A 63 -8.93 11.43 6.70
N ILE A 64 -9.04 11.71 8.00
CA ILE A 64 -8.23 11.08 9.04
C ILE A 64 -8.50 9.57 9.10
N HIS A 65 -9.76 9.16 9.00
CA HIS A 65 -10.15 7.75 9.01
C HIS A 65 -9.49 6.98 7.87
N LYS A 66 -9.58 7.48 6.63
CA LYS A 66 -8.96 6.84 5.45
C LYS A 66 -7.44 6.74 5.56
N LEU A 67 -6.78 7.78 6.07
CA LEU A 67 -5.34 7.72 6.34
C LEU A 67 -4.99 6.74 7.47
N SER A 68 -5.83 6.61 8.50
CA SER A 68 -5.66 5.62 9.56
C SER A 68 -5.80 4.19 9.03
N VAL A 69 -6.72 3.95 8.08
CA VAL A 69 -6.81 2.66 7.39
C VAL A 69 -5.54 2.42 6.56
N ALA A 70 -5.06 3.39 5.79
CA ALA A 70 -3.78 3.26 5.06
C ALA A 70 -2.61 2.91 6.01
N GLN A 71 -2.59 3.47 7.21
CA GLN A 71 -1.59 3.15 8.25
C GLN A 71 -1.72 1.71 8.77
N LYS A 72 -2.94 1.19 8.91
CA LYS A 72 -3.14 -0.22 9.27
C LYS A 72 -2.64 -1.17 8.17
N GLU A 73 -2.97 -0.86 6.92
CA GLU A 73 -2.56 -1.66 5.76
C GLU A 73 -1.03 -1.70 5.59
N ILE A 74 -0.32 -0.58 5.82
CA ILE A 74 1.15 -0.59 5.76
C ILE A 74 1.76 -1.40 6.92
N ASN A 75 1.17 -1.38 8.11
CA ASN A 75 1.64 -2.22 9.23
C ASN A 75 1.44 -3.71 8.94
N GLU A 76 0.32 -4.10 8.35
CA GLU A 76 0.10 -5.48 7.87
C GLU A 76 1.13 -5.84 6.79
N THR A 77 1.40 -4.92 5.85
CA THR A 77 2.41 -5.13 4.80
C THR A 77 3.81 -5.34 5.38
N ILE A 78 4.19 -4.56 6.40
CA ILE A 78 5.48 -4.71 7.12
C ILE A 78 5.56 -6.09 7.77
N TYR A 79 4.50 -6.54 8.45
CA TYR A 79 4.46 -7.87 9.05
C TYR A 79 4.71 -8.98 8.02
N TRP A 80 4.09 -8.89 6.84
CA TRP A 80 4.32 -9.87 5.77
C TRP A 80 5.76 -9.83 5.23
N LEU A 81 6.33 -8.63 5.05
CA LEU A 81 7.74 -8.48 4.65
C LEU A 81 8.70 -9.07 5.68
N GLU A 82 8.44 -8.85 6.98
CA GLU A 82 9.21 -9.46 8.06
C GLU A 82 9.10 -10.98 8.03
N LEU A 83 7.91 -11.53 7.80
CA LEU A 83 7.71 -12.97 7.69
C LEU A 83 8.49 -13.57 6.52
N PHE A 84 8.46 -12.94 5.34
CA PHE A 84 9.25 -13.36 4.18
C PHE A 84 10.77 -13.23 4.40
N SER A 85 11.22 -12.33 5.29
CA SER A 85 12.66 -12.18 5.57
C SER A 85 13.23 -13.25 6.50
N ARG A 86 12.36 -14.00 7.19
CA ARG A 86 12.72 -15.03 8.19
C ARG A 86 12.48 -16.46 7.72
N HIS A 87 11.98 -16.62 6.49
CA HIS A 87 11.66 -17.90 5.87
C HIS A 87 12.42 -18.04 4.55
#